data_AF-A0A7W1QPR9-F1
#
_entry.id   AF-A0A7W1QPR9-F1
#
_cell.length_a   1.000
_cell.length_b   1.000
_cell.length_c   1.000
_cell.angle_alpha   90.00
_cell.angle_beta   90.00
_cell.angle_gamma   90.00
#
_symmetry.space_group_name_H-M   'P 1'
#
loop_
_entity.id
_entity.type
_entity.pdbx_description
1 polymer ?
#
loop_
_entity_poly.entity_id
_entity_poly.type
_entity_poly.pdbx_seq_one_letter_code
_entity_poly.pdbx_strand_id
1 'polypeptide(L)'
;THGDLGPEHVLVTPSGDLAGVLDWEEAGVGDPAWDFAWWLQASPLVGERALAAYGGIPDAGFMTRVALSFVLMPLHDLEHGVDAGKPDLVASGAGGFLHRAKALGEQREPGL
;
A
#
# COMPACT_ATOMS: atom_id res chain seq x y z
N THR A 1 6.14 -7.60 8.21
CA THR A 1 5.49 -7.11 6.99
C THR A 1 6.23 -7.66 5.79
N HIS A 2 5.54 -7.79 4.68
CA HIS A 2 6.10 -8.05 3.36
C HIS A 2 6.92 -6.84 2.88
N GLY A 3 6.45 -5.62 3.17
CA GLY A 3 7.16 -4.39 2.79
C GLY A 3 6.75 -3.86 1.42
N ASP A 4 6.32 -4.74 0.50
CA ASP A 4 5.80 -4.34 -0.80
C ASP A 4 4.59 -5.19 -1.25
N LEU A 5 3.56 -5.33 -0.41
CA LEU A 5 2.44 -6.23 -0.73
C LEU A 5 1.37 -5.58 -1.62
N GLY A 6 1.61 -5.58 -2.93
CA GLY A 6 0.64 -5.20 -3.97
C GLY A 6 0.13 -6.39 -4.81
N PRO A 7 -0.89 -6.19 -5.67
CA PRO A 7 -1.40 -7.24 -6.56
C PRO A 7 -0.35 -7.76 -7.55
N GLU A 8 0.65 -6.96 -7.90
CA GLU A 8 1.77 -7.32 -8.75
C GLU A 8 2.65 -8.44 -8.16
N HIS A 9 2.66 -8.58 -6.83
CA HIS A 9 3.46 -9.57 -6.10
C HIS A 9 2.65 -10.79 -5.65
N VAL A 10 1.39 -10.91 -6.09
CA VAL A 10 0.49 -12.02 -5.76
C VAL A 10 0.18 -12.85 -6.99
N LEU A 11 0.57 -14.12 -6.97
CA LEU A 11 0.24 -15.09 -8.03
C LEU A 11 -1.02 -15.86 -7.66
N VAL A 12 -1.94 -16.00 -8.62
CA VAL A 12 -3.15 -16.82 -8.50
C VAL A 12 -3.18 -17.88 -9.59
N THR A 13 -3.76 -19.03 -9.24
CA THR A 13 -4.09 -20.08 -10.21
C THR A 13 -5.23 -19.62 -11.13
N PRO A 14 -5.47 -20.30 -12.27
CA PRO A 14 -6.63 -20.00 -13.12
C PRO A 14 -8.00 -20.14 -12.40
N SER A 15 -8.08 -20.93 -11.32
CA SER A 15 -9.27 -21.04 -10.46
C SER A 15 -9.42 -19.90 -9.46
N GLY A 16 -8.40 -19.04 -9.31
CA GLY A 16 -8.39 -17.91 -8.39
C GLY A 16 -7.76 -18.20 -7.03
N ASP A 17 -7.25 -19.41 -6.80
CA ASP A 17 -6.57 -19.76 -5.56
C ASP A 17 -5.16 -19.15 -5.50
N LEU A 18 -4.71 -18.73 -4.31
CA LEU A 18 -3.35 -18.22 -4.10
C LEU A 18 -2.31 -19.29 -4.49
N ALA A 19 -1.46 -18.95 -5.45
CA ALA A 19 -0.38 -19.80 -5.94
C ALA A 19 0.98 -19.41 -5.35
N GLY A 20 1.17 -18.13 -4.99
CA GLY A 20 2.41 -17.65 -4.41
C GLY A 20 2.40 -16.15 -4.10
N VAL A 21 3.38 -15.74 -3.29
CA VAL A 21 3.69 -14.34 -2.99
C VAL A 21 5.17 -14.13 -3.29
N LEU A 22 5.50 -13.11 -4.06
CA LEU A 22 6.84 -12.82 -4.61
C LEU A 22 7.48 -11.60 -3.91
N ASP A 23 8.76 -11.36 -4.20
CA ASP A 23 9.48 -10.12 -3.87
C ASP A 23 9.57 -9.81 -2.36
N TRP A 24 10.23 -10.72 -1.65
CA TRP A 24 10.42 -10.68 -0.19
C TRP A 24 11.64 -9.87 0.28
N GLU A 25 12.37 -9.20 -0.61
CA GLU A 25 13.57 -8.42 -0.25
C GLU A 25 13.32 -7.32 0.78
N GLU A 26 12.11 -6.74 0.81
CA GLU A 26 11.69 -5.71 1.77
C GLU A 26 11.04 -6.27 3.05
N ALA A 27 11.02 -7.60 3.19
CA ALA A 27 10.35 -8.23 4.30
C ALA A 27 11.09 -8.01 5.63
N GLY A 28 10.35 -7.60 6.66
CA GLY A 28 10.94 -7.25 7.94
C GLY A 28 9.93 -7.15 9.08
N VAL A 29 10.42 -6.83 10.28
CA VAL A 29 9.55 -6.49 11.41
C VAL A 29 9.08 -5.05 11.23
N GLY A 30 7.78 -4.88 11.01
CA GLY A 30 7.18 -3.58 10.68
C GLY A 30 5.71 -3.52 11.03
N ASP A 31 5.10 -2.37 10.81
CA ASP A 31 3.69 -2.11 11.08
C ASP A 31 2.79 -2.79 10.03
N PRO A 32 1.87 -3.70 10.42
CA PRO A 32 1.00 -4.40 9.47
C PRO A 32 0.14 -3.46 8.63
N ALA A 33 -0.12 -2.23 9.09
CA ALA A 33 -0.85 -1.23 8.30
C ALA A 33 -0.22 -0.98 6.93
N TRP A 34 1.10 -1.16 6.79
CA TRP A 34 1.81 -1.01 5.52
C TRP A 34 1.33 -2.00 4.45
N ASP A 35 1.32 -3.31 4.76
CA ASP A 35 0.90 -4.36 3.82
C ASP A 35 -0.60 -4.30 3.51
N PHE A 36 -1.41 -3.69 4.37
CA PHE A 36 -2.85 -3.48 4.15
C PHE A 36 -3.17 -2.18 3.42
N ALA A 37 -2.23 -1.23 3.33
CA ALA A 37 -2.48 0.12 2.85
C ALA A 37 -3.06 0.14 1.43
N TRP A 38 -2.41 -0.56 0.51
CA TRP A 38 -2.88 -0.65 -0.88
C TRP A 38 -4.25 -1.31 -0.97
N TRP A 39 -4.43 -2.46 -0.33
CA TRP A 39 -5.69 -3.22 -0.42
C TRP A 39 -6.87 -2.46 0.16
N LEU A 40 -6.73 -1.86 1.35
CA LEU A 40 -7.85 -1.15 1.98
C LEU A 40 -8.22 0.16 1.27
N GLN A 41 -7.29 0.78 0.53
CA GLN A 41 -7.53 2.05 -0.17
C GLN A 41 -7.89 1.86 -1.65
N ALA A 42 -7.19 0.98 -2.36
CA ALA A 42 -7.37 0.75 -3.79
C ALA A 42 -8.34 -0.40 -4.10
N SER A 43 -8.55 -1.34 -3.16
CA SER A 43 -9.49 -2.46 -3.32
C SER A 43 -10.26 -2.77 -2.04
N PRO A 44 -11.08 -1.83 -1.52
CA PRO A 44 -11.60 -1.89 -0.15
C PRO A 44 -12.31 -3.21 0.20
N LEU A 45 -13.13 -3.76 -0.70
CA LEU A 45 -13.82 -5.04 -0.46
C LEU A 45 -12.84 -6.21 -0.26
N VAL A 46 -11.72 -6.24 -0.99
CA VAL A 46 -10.69 -7.27 -0.84
C VAL A 46 -9.91 -7.01 0.44
N GLY A 47 -9.50 -5.77 0.69
CA GLY A 47 -8.78 -5.38 1.90
C GLY A 47 -9.57 -5.68 3.18
N GLU A 48 -10.87 -5.40 3.21
CA GLU A 48 -11.75 -5.67 4.35
C GLU A 48 -11.89 -7.18 4.61
N ARG A 49 -12.03 -7.99 3.55
CA ARG A 49 -12.08 -9.46 3.67
C ARG A 49 -10.76 -10.01 4.19
N ALA A 50 -9.63 -9.53 3.66
CA ALA A 50 -8.31 -9.91 4.12
C ALA A 50 -8.11 -9.51 5.59
N LEU A 51 -8.51 -8.30 5.98
CA LEU A 51 -8.42 -7.82 7.35
C LEU A 51 -9.28 -8.65 8.32
N ALA A 52 -10.51 -8.98 7.92
CA ALA A 52 -11.37 -9.86 8.70
C ALA A 52 -10.74 -11.25 8.90
N ALA A 53 -10.17 -11.84 7.85
CA ALA A 53 -9.44 -13.11 7.94
C ALA A 53 -8.16 -13.02 8.78
N TYR A 54 -7.52 -11.84 8.81
CA TYR A 54 -6.33 -11.56 9.60
C TYR A 54 -6.60 -11.41 11.11
N GLY A 55 -7.87 -11.30 11.52
CA GLY A 55 -8.27 -11.12 12.93
C GLY A 55 -8.91 -9.76 13.22
N GLY A 56 -9.16 -8.95 12.20
CA GLY A 56 -9.77 -7.63 12.33
C GLY A 56 -8.77 -6.51 12.60
N ILE A 57 -9.30 -5.35 13.00
CA ILE A 57 -8.51 -4.15 13.29
C ILE A 57 -7.61 -4.40 14.51
N PRO A 58 -6.26 -4.34 14.39
CA PRO A 58 -5.36 -4.62 15.50
C PRO A 58 -5.44 -3.62 16.64
N ASP A 59 -5.61 -2.33 16.32
CA ASP A 59 -5.64 -1.23 17.28
C ASP A 59 -6.38 0.00 16.73
N ALA A 60 -6.73 0.93 17.63
CA ALA A 60 -7.51 2.12 17.28
C ALA A 60 -6.85 3.05 16.25
N GLY A 61 -5.52 3.03 16.13
CA GLY A 61 -4.76 3.86 15.19
C GLY A 61 -4.56 3.22 13.82
N PHE A 62 -4.89 1.94 13.65
CA PHE A 62 -4.59 1.16 12.45
C PHE A 62 -5.06 1.84 11.15
N MET A 63 -6.33 2.27 11.09
CA MET A 63 -6.87 2.89 9.88
C MET A 63 -6.23 4.25 9.54
N THR A 64 -5.74 4.97 10.54
CA THR A 64 -4.96 6.20 10.31
C THR A 64 -3.61 5.87 9.69
N ARG A 65 -2.94 4.81 10.19
CA ARG A 65 -1.66 4.35 9.62
C ARG A 65 -1.84 3.80 8.21
N VAL A 66 -2.89 3.02 7.94
CA VAL A 66 -3.26 2.57 6.59
C VAL A 66 -3.39 3.74 5.60
N ALA A 67 -4.12 4.79 5.97
CA ALA A 67 -4.29 5.97 5.12
C ALA A 67 -2.96 6.70 4.87
N LEU A 68 -2.14 6.88 5.92
CA LEU A 68 -0.84 7.52 5.79
C LEU A 68 0.13 6.68 4.94
N SER A 69 0.23 5.38 5.20
CA SER A 69 1.05 4.44 4.44
C SER A 69 0.68 4.47 2.96
N PHE A 70 -0.61 4.48 2.62
CA PHE A 70 -1.03 4.56 1.22
C PHE A 70 -0.57 5.85 0.52
N VAL A 71 -0.57 6.98 1.23
CA VAL A 71 -0.03 8.25 0.71
C VAL A 71 1.47 8.14 0.50
N LEU A 72 2.21 7.51 1.43
CA LEU A 72 3.67 7.42 1.40
C LEU A 72 4.21 6.35 0.44
N MET A 73 3.45 5.30 0.13
CA MET A 73 3.87 4.19 -0.74
C MET A 73 4.59 4.62 -2.03
N PRO A 74 4.15 5.64 -2.80
CA PRO A 74 4.83 6.05 -4.04
C PRO A 74 6.26 6.56 -3.82
N LEU A 75 6.65 6.90 -2.58
CA LEU A 75 8.02 7.28 -2.26
C LEU A 75 9.00 6.10 -2.45
N HIS A 76 8.53 4.86 -2.39
CA HIS A 76 9.34 3.68 -2.70
C HIS A 76 9.82 3.69 -4.17
N ASP A 77 8.91 3.91 -5.13
CA ASP A 77 9.27 4.08 -6.55
C ASP A 77 10.23 5.25 -6.77
N LEU A 78 10.04 6.33 -6.01
CA LEU A 78 10.90 7.50 -6.08
C LEU A 78 12.32 7.17 -5.62
N GLU A 79 12.47 6.57 -4.44
CA GLU A 79 13.75 6.15 -3.88
C GLU A 79 14.46 5.17 -4.80
N HIS A 80 13.76 4.11 -5.23
CA HIS A 80 14.30 3.13 -6.19
C HIS A 80 14.70 3.80 -7.51
N GLY A 81 13.91 4.76 -8.00
CA GLY A 81 14.21 5.53 -9.20
C GLY A 81 15.48 6.36 -9.07
N VAL A 82 15.73 6.97 -7.90
CA VAL A 82 16.96 7.72 -7.62
C VAL A 82 18.17 6.78 -7.61
N ASP A 83 18.08 5.68 -6.87
CA ASP A 83 19.19 4.73 -6.72
C ASP A 83 19.54 4.02 -8.03
N ALA A 84 18.53 3.70 -8.85
CA ALA A 84 18.71 3.04 -10.14
C ALA A 84 18.98 4.01 -11.30
N GLY A 85 18.97 5.33 -11.07
CA GLY A 85 19.10 6.33 -12.13
C GLY A 85 17.97 6.28 -13.17
N LYS A 86 16.74 5.94 -12.75
CA LYS A 86 15.54 5.79 -13.59
C LYS A 86 14.60 6.99 -13.40
N PRO A 87 14.72 8.05 -14.21
CA PRO A 87 13.94 9.29 -14.02
C PRO A 87 12.43 9.09 -14.12
N ASP A 88 11.97 8.11 -14.90
CA ASP A 88 10.54 7.81 -15.04
C ASP A 88 9.93 7.32 -13.72
N LEU A 89 10.67 6.53 -12.93
CA LEU A 89 10.23 6.06 -11.61
C LEU A 89 10.23 7.19 -10.58
N VAL A 90 11.23 8.08 -10.64
CA VAL A 90 11.26 9.30 -9.82
C VAL A 90 10.03 10.16 -10.08
N ALA A 91 9.69 10.39 -11.35
CA ALA A 91 8.52 11.16 -11.74
C ALA A 91 7.21 10.48 -11.32
N SER A 92 7.11 9.16 -11.53
CA SER A 92 5.96 8.34 -11.12
C SER A 92 5.73 8.42 -9.60
N GLY A 93 6.77 8.16 -8.80
CA GLY A 93 6.70 8.19 -7.35
C GLY A 93 6.34 9.57 -6.79
N ALA A 94 6.99 10.63 -7.29
CA ALA A 94 6.69 12.01 -6.88
C ALA A 94 5.23 12.39 -7.23
N GLY A 95 4.79 12.07 -8.44
CA GLY A 95 3.43 12.34 -8.90
C GLY A 95 2.39 11.57 -8.08
N GLY A 96 2.64 10.28 -7.82
CA GLY A 96 1.78 9.43 -7.00
C GLY A 96 1.63 9.95 -5.57
N PHE A 97 2.74 10.34 -4.94
CA PHE A 97 2.71 10.91 -3.59
C PHE A 97 1.89 12.20 -3.54
N LEU A 98 2.17 13.15 -4.43
CA LEU A 98 1.46 14.44 -4.47
C LEU A 98 -0.04 14.27 -4.73
N HIS A 99 -0.41 13.34 -5.63
CA HIS A 99 -1.80 13.02 -5.91
C HIS A 99 -2.52 12.49 -4.67
N ARG A 100 -1.94 11.49 -3.99
CA ARG A 100 -2.55 10.86 -2.81
C ARG A 100 -2.59 11.81 -1.61
N ALA A 101 -1.55 12.62 -1.40
CA ALA A 101 -1.50 13.62 -0.34
C ALA A 101 -2.59 14.68 -0.49
N LYS A 102 -2.81 15.17 -1.71
CA LYS A 102 -3.90 16.11 -2.01
C LYS A 102 -5.27 15.52 -1.71
N ALA A 103 -5.53 14.30 -2.19
CA ALA A 103 -6.80 13.61 -1.97
C ALA A 103 -7.11 13.40 -0.48
N LEU A 104 -6.10 13.05 0.33
CA LEU A 104 -6.26 12.92 1.79
C LEU A 104 -6.63 14.25 2.46
N GLY A 105 -6.06 15.37 1.99
CA GLY A 105 -6.40 16.71 2.48
C GLY A 105 -7.86 17.08 2.19
N GLU A 106 -8.32 16.84 0.96
CA GLU A 106 -9.70 17.11 0.54
C GLU A 106 -10.74 16.26 1.31
N GLN A 107 -10.42 15.00 1.61
CA GLN A 107 -11.27 14.13 2.42
C GLN A 107 -11.40 14.56 3.89
N ARG A 108 -10.47 15.39 4.39
CA ARG A 108 -10.48 15.92 5.76
C ARG A 108 -11.17 17.29 5.88
N GLU A 109 -11.47 17.95 4.76
CA GLU A 109 -12.22 19.22 4.71
C GLU A 109 -13.69 19.09 4.20
N PRO A 110 -14.52 18.06 4.49
CA PRO A 110 -15.89 18.02 3.97
C PRO A 110 -16.91 18.90 4.71
N GLY A 111 -16.50 19.97 5.40
CA GLY A 111 -17.43 20.81 6.15
C GLY A 111 -16.81 22.03 6.82
N LEU A 112 -16.66 23.10 6.07
CA LEU A 112 -16.73 24.49 6.54
C LEU A 112 -17.73 25.25 5.66
#